data_AF-A0A395N111-F1
#
_entry.id   AF-A0A395N111-F1
#
_cell.length_a   1.000
_cell.length_b   1.000
_cell.length_c   1.000
_cell.angle_alpha   90.00
_cell.angle_beta   90.00
_cell.angle_gamma   90.00
#
_symmetry.space_group_name_H-M   'P 1'
#
loop_
_entity.id
_entity.type
_entity.pdbx_description
1 polymer ?
#
loop_
_entity_poly.entity_id
_entity_poly.type
_entity_poly.pdbx_seq_one_letter_code
_entity_poly.pdbx_strand_id
1 'polypeptide(L)'
;PKSDPRPFQEGGSPNELLALHKHLVQRPDISSEDPLDRFNTEPNCEDDCPDCIQERESKDSGFATGMGSSEEYKPKERVDWVRISESMAKPRWVFDGRGVIDSREMVKLGVRVESVGRQHQF
;
A
#
# COMPACT_ATOMS: atom_id res chain seq x y z
N PRO A 1 -21.39 -6.43 2.78
CA PRO A 1 -20.69 -6.67 1.49
C PRO A 1 -20.75 -5.43 0.61
N LYS A 2 -19.60 -4.93 0.13
CA LYS A 2 -19.60 -3.97 -0.98
C LYS A 2 -20.30 -4.61 -2.19
N SER A 3 -21.02 -3.84 -3.00
CA SER A 3 -21.64 -4.32 -4.23
C SER A 3 -20.60 -4.97 -5.16
N ASP A 4 -20.98 -6.03 -5.88
CA ASP A 4 -20.12 -6.63 -6.91
C ASP A 4 -19.84 -5.57 -7.98
N PRO A 5 -18.57 -5.21 -8.24
CA PRO A 5 -18.23 -4.13 -9.15
C PRO A 5 -18.30 -4.54 -10.63
N ARG A 6 -18.55 -5.82 -10.95
CA ARG A 6 -18.65 -6.32 -12.33
C ARG A 6 -20.00 -5.99 -12.96
N PRO A 7 -20.10 -5.93 -14.30
CA PRO A 7 -19.06 -6.23 -15.31
C PRO A 7 -18.10 -5.07 -15.61
N PHE A 8 -16.91 -5.40 -16.12
CA PHE A 8 -15.91 -4.42 -16.59
C PHE A 8 -15.89 -4.36 -18.12
N GLN A 9 -15.50 -3.22 -18.71
CA GLN A 9 -15.44 -3.07 -20.16
C GLN A 9 -14.16 -3.66 -20.79
N GLU A 10 -12.98 -3.45 -20.17
CA GLU A 10 -11.67 -3.84 -20.73
C GLU A 10 -10.76 -4.48 -19.67
N GLY A 11 -11.15 -5.64 -19.13
CA GLY A 11 -10.35 -6.33 -18.09
C GLY A 11 -10.33 -5.65 -16.70
N GLY A 12 -10.86 -4.43 -16.60
CA GLY A 12 -11.00 -3.66 -15.37
C GLY A 12 -9.74 -2.85 -15.02
N SER A 13 -9.95 -1.59 -14.64
CA SER A 13 -8.91 -0.73 -14.08
C SER A 13 -8.36 -1.31 -12.76
N PRO A 14 -7.16 -0.89 -12.32
CA PRO A 14 -6.60 -1.33 -11.03
C PRO A 14 -7.55 -1.12 -9.84
N ASN A 15 -8.34 -0.04 -9.84
CA ASN A 15 -9.31 0.24 -8.78
C ASN A 15 -10.52 -0.70 -8.82
N GLU A 16 -11.00 -1.05 -10.02
CA GLU A 16 -12.10 -2.01 -10.18
C GLU A 16 -11.67 -3.41 -9.74
N LEU A 17 -10.45 -3.82 -10.10
CA LEU A 17 -9.87 -5.08 -9.63
C LEU A 17 -9.69 -5.10 -8.11
N LEU A 18 -9.25 -3.99 -7.51
CA LEU A 18 -9.16 -3.87 -6.04
C LEU A 18 -10.55 -3.92 -5.38
N ALA A 19 -11.55 -3.30 -5.99
CA ALA A 19 -12.94 -3.38 -5.51
C ALA A 19 -13.47 -4.81 -5.59
N LEU A 20 -13.16 -5.54 -6.67
CA LEU A 20 -13.56 -6.93 -6.86
C LEU A 20 -12.91 -7.84 -5.82
N HIS A 21 -11.59 -7.72 -5.63
CA HIS A 21 -10.88 -8.46 -4.59
C HIS A 21 -11.54 -8.25 -3.22
N LYS A 22 -11.82 -6.98 -2.83
CA LYS A 22 -12.51 -6.64 -1.57
C LYS A 22 -13.91 -7.23 -1.48
N HIS A 23 -14.64 -7.29 -2.59
CA HIS A 23 -15.96 -7.91 -2.63
C HIS A 23 -15.87 -9.42 -2.39
N LEU A 24 -14.92 -10.09 -3.06
CA LEU A 24 -14.73 -11.55 -2.97
C LEU A 24 -14.26 -12.00 -1.58
N VAL A 25 -13.29 -11.32 -0.97
CA VAL A 25 -12.81 -11.64 0.39
C VAL A 25 -13.91 -11.53 1.45
N GLN A 26 -14.94 -10.71 1.20
CA GLN A 26 -16.08 -10.56 2.13
C GLN A 26 -17.15 -11.65 1.97
N ARG A 27 -17.01 -12.56 0.99
CA ARG A 27 -17.99 -13.60 0.74
C ARG A 27 -17.72 -14.84 1.58
N PRO A 28 -18.75 -15.48 2.16
CA PRO A 28 -18.58 -16.65 3.01
C PRO A 28 -18.14 -17.91 2.23
N ASP A 29 -18.37 -17.96 0.92
CA ASP A 29 -17.98 -19.07 0.05
C ASP A 29 -16.54 -18.98 -0.47
N ILE A 30 -15.85 -17.86 -0.21
CA ILE A 30 -14.46 -17.64 -0.60
C ILE A 30 -13.61 -17.61 0.68
N SER A 31 -12.68 -18.57 0.82
CA SER A 31 -11.74 -18.62 1.95
C SER A 31 -10.31 -18.22 1.59
N SER A 32 -10.04 -17.87 0.33
CA SER A 32 -8.72 -17.42 -0.11
C SER A 32 -8.54 -15.94 0.21
N GLU A 33 -7.42 -15.58 0.83
CA GLU A 33 -6.97 -14.19 1.03
C GLU A 33 -6.55 -13.54 -0.30
N ASP A 34 -6.22 -14.33 -1.33
CA ASP A 34 -6.03 -13.85 -2.70
C ASP A 34 -6.99 -14.56 -3.68
N PRO A 35 -8.25 -14.10 -3.76
CA PRO A 35 -9.24 -14.71 -4.62
C PRO A 35 -9.05 -14.42 -6.12
N LEU A 36 -8.10 -13.54 -6.48
CA LEU A 36 -7.80 -13.22 -7.88
C LEU A 36 -6.48 -13.82 -8.35
N ASP A 37 -5.72 -14.49 -7.48
CA ASP A 37 -4.41 -15.10 -7.76
C ASP A 37 -3.46 -14.10 -8.44
N ARG A 38 -3.39 -12.89 -7.89
CA ARG A 38 -2.59 -11.78 -8.44
C ARG A 38 -1.36 -11.45 -7.60
N PHE A 39 -1.29 -11.95 -6.37
CA PHE A 39 -0.16 -11.73 -5.49
C PHE A 39 0.89 -12.81 -5.73
N ASN A 40 2.15 -12.37 -5.77
CA ASN A 40 3.26 -13.31 -5.75
C ASN A 40 3.32 -13.92 -4.34
N THR A 41 3.61 -15.22 -4.26
CA THR A 41 3.91 -15.86 -2.99
C THR A 41 5.12 -15.19 -2.36
N GLU A 42 4.98 -14.78 -1.10
CA GLU A 42 6.10 -14.26 -0.33
C GLU A 42 7.17 -15.35 -0.23
N PRO A 43 8.44 -15.05 -0.55
CA PRO A 43 9.51 -16.02 -0.38
C PRO A 43 9.70 -16.35 1.10
N ASN A 44 10.13 -17.58 1.38
CA ASN A 44 10.54 -17.91 2.74
C ASN A 44 11.73 -17.04 3.15
N CYS A 45 11.71 -16.55 4.39
CA CYS A 45 12.87 -15.92 4.99
C CYS A 45 13.97 -16.97 5.24
N GLU A 46 15.22 -16.54 5.17
CA GLU A 46 16.35 -17.32 5.69
C GLU A 46 16.26 -17.42 7.23
N ASP A 47 16.90 -18.45 7.80
CA ASP A 47 16.84 -18.75 9.24
C ASP A 47 17.39 -17.62 10.13
N ASP A 48 18.25 -16.76 9.58
CA ASP A 48 18.90 -15.64 10.26
C ASP A 48 18.25 -14.27 10.00
N CYS A 49 17.03 -14.25 9.43
CA CYS A 49 16.31 -13.01 9.16
C CYS A 49 16.10 -12.18 10.45
N PRO A 50 16.69 -10.97 10.58
CA PRO A 50 16.63 -10.18 11.79
C PRO A 50 15.21 -9.71 12.12
N ASP A 51 14.39 -9.46 11.09
CA ASP A 51 12.99 -9.03 11.26
C ASP A 51 12.14 -10.16 11.88
N CYS A 52 12.30 -11.41 11.43
CA CYS A 52 11.59 -12.57 11.98
C CYS A 52 12.06 -12.92 13.40
N ILE A 53 13.37 -12.82 13.66
CA ILE A 53 13.93 -13.01 15.01
C ILE A 53 13.34 -11.99 15.97
N GLN A 54 13.33 -10.71 15.57
CA GLN A 54 12.79 -9.62 16.39
C GLN A 54 11.27 -9.76 16.59
N GLU A 55 10.51 -10.18 15.58
CA GLU A 55 9.06 -10.40 15.72
C GLU A 55 8.78 -11.49 16.78
N ARG A 56 9.56 -12.58 16.76
CA ARG A 56 9.45 -13.64 17.76
C ARG A 56 9.81 -13.14 19.17
N GLU A 57 10.91 -12.43 19.30
CA GLU A 57 11.39 -11.90 20.60
C GLU A 57 10.47 -10.79 21.16
N SER A 58 9.85 -9.99 20.29
CA SER A 58 8.90 -8.93 20.68
C SER A 58 7.56 -9.49 21.13
N LYS A 59 7.12 -10.63 20.57
CA LYS A 59 5.95 -11.37 21.08
C LYS A 59 6.16 -11.88 22.50
N ASP A 60 7.38 -12.32 22.82
CA ASP A 60 7.73 -12.81 24.17
C ASP A 60 7.98 -11.68 25.18
N SER A 61 8.62 -10.59 24.75
CA SER A 61 9.01 -9.49 25.64
C SER A 61 7.97 -8.36 25.75
N GLY A 62 7.01 -8.27 24.82
CA GLY A 62 6.03 -7.18 24.75
C GLY A 62 6.59 -5.82 24.31
N PHE A 63 7.89 -5.74 23.98
CA PHE A 63 8.53 -4.53 23.47
C PHE A 63 8.68 -4.61 21.95
N ALA A 64 7.80 -3.92 21.22
CA ALA A 64 7.95 -3.72 19.78
C ALA A 64 8.94 -2.57 19.52
N THR A 65 10.24 -2.88 19.45
CA THR A 65 11.22 -1.94 18.89
C THR A 65 11.09 -1.97 17.38
N GLY A 66 10.08 -1.30 16.83
CA GLY A 66 9.87 -1.18 15.39
C GLY A 66 11.09 -0.56 14.72
N MET A 67 12.03 -1.41 14.32
CA MET A 67 13.26 -1.03 13.65
C MET A 67 13.28 -1.87 12.39
N GLY A 68 12.50 -1.42 11.40
CA GLY A 68 12.54 -2.01 10.07
C GLY A 68 13.99 -2.05 9.64
N SER A 69 14.45 -3.27 9.33
CA SER A 69 15.78 -3.61 8.84
C SER A 69 16.43 -2.43 8.14
N SER A 70 17.52 -1.95 8.72
CA SER A 70 18.42 -0.97 8.12
C SER A 70 19.24 -1.58 6.99
N GLU A 71 18.65 -2.49 6.20
CA GLU A 71 19.16 -2.74 4.87
C GLU A 71 18.93 -1.45 4.10
N GLU A 72 20.05 -0.77 3.87
CA GLU A 72 20.25 0.32 2.93
C GLU A 72 19.06 0.46 1.99
N TYR A 73 18.16 1.41 2.30
CA TYR A 73 17.09 1.81 1.38
C TYR A 73 17.78 2.31 0.12
N LYS A 74 18.07 1.38 -0.80
CA LYS A 74 18.47 1.70 -2.15
C LYS A 74 17.32 2.52 -2.67
N PRO A 75 17.54 3.80 -3.05
CA PRO A 75 16.48 4.59 -3.62
C PRO A 75 15.94 3.79 -4.80
N LYS A 76 14.75 3.21 -4.64
CA LYS A 76 13.98 2.77 -5.81
C LYS A 76 13.90 4.00 -6.70
N GLU A 77 13.99 3.79 -8.01
CA GLU A 77 13.86 4.85 -9.00
C GLU A 77 12.76 5.82 -8.59
N ARG A 78 12.98 7.12 -8.83
CA ARG A 78 11.98 8.14 -8.50
C ARG A 78 10.65 7.73 -9.11
N VAL A 79 9.65 7.61 -8.25
CA VAL A 79 8.32 7.17 -8.64
C VAL A 79 7.71 8.17 -9.63
N ASP A 80 7.16 7.66 -10.74
CA ASP A 80 6.43 8.46 -11.71
C ASP A 80 5.03 8.82 -11.18
N TRP A 81 4.96 9.97 -10.50
CA TRP A 81 3.72 10.47 -9.92
C TRP A 81 2.69 10.92 -10.96
N VAL A 82 3.11 11.29 -12.18
CA VAL A 82 2.18 11.67 -13.25
C VAL A 82 1.33 10.46 -13.59
N ARG A 83 1.99 9.35 -13.93
CA ARG A 83 1.33 8.07 -14.23
C ARG A 83 0.45 7.57 -13.08
N ILE A 84 0.94 7.64 -11.83
CA ILE A 84 0.15 7.18 -10.68
C ILE A 84 -1.13 8.00 -10.53
N SER A 85 -1.03 9.34 -10.60
CA SER A 85 -2.16 10.24 -10.37
C SER A 85 -3.32 10.00 -11.35
N GLU A 86 -3.04 9.59 -12.59
CA GLU A 86 -4.04 9.28 -13.61
C GLU A 86 -4.95 8.12 -13.21
N SER A 87 -4.38 7.10 -12.55
CA SER A 87 -5.08 5.89 -12.13
C SER A 87 -5.76 5.97 -10.76
N MET A 88 -5.49 7.03 -9.99
CA MET A 88 -6.06 7.20 -8.65
C MET A 88 -7.55 7.54 -8.69
N ALA A 89 -8.30 6.98 -7.75
CA ALA A 89 -9.67 7.40 -7.49
C ALA A 89 -9.71 8.89 -7.08
N LYS A 90 -10.73 9.61 -7.54
CA LYS A 90 -10.98 11.01 -7.16
C LYS A 90 -11.90 11.06 -5.93
N PRO A 91 -11.67 11.98 -4.95
CA PRO A 91 -10.51 12.88 -4.85
C PRO A 91 -9.22 12.12 -4.52
N ARG A 92 -8.08 12.58 -5.08
CA ARG A 92 -6.78 11.91 -4.95
C ARG A 92 -6.09 12.34 -3.66
N TRP A 93 -5.66 11.38 -2.84
CA TRP A 93 -5.00 11.63 -1.54
C TRP A 93 -3.68 10.86 -1.41
N VAL A 94 -2.69 11.51 -0.81
CA VAL A 94 -1.42 10.90 -0.36
C VAL A 94 -1.17 11.34 1.08
N PHE A 95 -0.84 10.38 1.95
CA PHE A 95 -0.47 10.64 3.34
C PHE A 95 1.04 10.41 3.50
N ASP A 96 1.79 11.49 3.67
CA ASP A 96 3.25 11.48 3.75
C ASP A 96 3.73 11.52 5.21
N GLY A 97 3.96 10.34 5.77
CA GLY A 97 4.44 10.19 7.15
C GLY A 97 5.91 10.57 7.37
N ARG A 98 6.70 10.73 6.29
CA ARG A 98 8.17 10.95 6.38
C ARG A 98 8.64 12.28 5.78
N GLY A 99 7.74 13.06 5.18
CA GLY A 99 8.07 14.35 4.59
C GLY A 99 8.89 14.24 3.30
N VAL A 100 8.74 13.14 2.56
CA VAL A 100 9.50 12.83 1.33
C VAL A 100 8.79 13.29 0.06
N ILE A 101 7.52 13.67 0.15
CA ILE A 101 6.69 14.07 -0.99
C ILE A 101 6.78 15.60 -1.19
N ASP A 102 6.99 16.02 -2.44
CA ASP A 102 6.85 17.43 -2.82
C ASP A 102 5.38 17.78 -3.03
N SER A 103 4.73 18.33 -2.00
CA SER A 103 3.32 18.68 -2.05
C SER A 103 2.98 19.69 -3.15
N ARG A 104 3.90 20.59 -3.53
CA ARG A 104 3.65 21.63 -4.54
C ARG A 104 3.53 21.03 -5.93
N GLU A 105 4.40 20.07 -6.26
CA GLU A 105 4.30 19.34 -7.53
C GLU A 105 3.06 18.43 -7.55
N MET A 106 2.74 17.78 -6.43
CA MET A 106 1.57 16.91 -6.33
C MET A 106 0.23 17.65 -6.51
N VAL A 107 0.13 18.90 -6.04
CA VAL A 107 -1.06 19.75 -6.26
C VAL A 107 -1.29 20.01 -7.75
N LYS A 108 -0.24 20.17 -8.57
CA LYS A 108 -0.37 20.34 -10.03
C LYS A 108 -0.98 19.09 -10.70
N LEU A 109 -0.78 17.92 -10.10
CA LEU A 109 -1.39 16.66 -10.52
C LEU A 109 -2.80 16.45 -9.92
N GLY A 110 -3.33 17.42 -9.19
CA GLY A 110 -4.62 17.33 -8.49
C GLY A 110 -4.62 16.34 -7.32
N VAL A 111 -3.45 16.06 -6.74
CA VAL A 111 -3.29 15.19 -5.57
C VAL A 111 -3.19 16.04 -4.30
N ARG A 112 -3.99 15.68 -3.29
CA ARG A 112 -3.97 16.29 -1.97
C ARG A 112 -2.99 15.53 -1.09
N VAL A 113 -2.02 16.23 -0.50
CA VAL A 113 -0.99 15.64 0.35
C VAL A 113 -1.19 16.08 1.80
N GLU A 114 -1.28 15.12 2.71
CA GLU A 114 -1.26 15.35 4.16
C GLU A 114 0.06 14.84 4.72
N SER A 115 0.87 15.71 5.34
CA SER A 115 2.18 15.34 5.88
C SER A 115 2.21 15.39 7.40
N VAL A 116 2.85 14.41 8.02
CA VAL A 116 3.06 14.43 9.49
C VAL A 116 4.11 15.47 9.85
N GLY A 117 3.86 16.24 10.93
CA GLY A 117 4.83 17.17 11.49
C GLY A 117 5.04 18.48 10.70
N ARG A 118 4.27 18.73 9.64
CA ARG A 118 4.27 20.00 8.89
C ARG A 118 2.88 20.62 8.93
N GLN A 119 2.77 21.88 9.34
CA GLN A 119 1.51 22.61 9.26
C GLN A 119 1.17 22.88 7.79
N HIS A 120 -0.05 22.57 7.38
CA HIS A 120 -0.61 22.97 6.09
C HIS A 120 -0.57 24.51 6.01
N GLN A 121 0.29 25.06 5.15
CA GLN A 121 0.23 26.47 4.76
C GLN A 121 -0.59 26.52 3.47
N PHE A 122 -1.83 27.03 3.59
CA PHE A 122 -2.72 27.31 2.48
C PHE A 122 -2.18 28.42 1.58
#